data_AF-A0A9P5MSC4-F1
#
_entry.id   AF-A0A9P5MSC4-F1
#
_cell.length_a   1.000
_cell.length_b   1.000
_cell.length_c   1.000
_cell.angle_alpha   90.00
_cell.angle_beta   90.00
_cell.angle_gamma   90.00
#
_symmetry.space_group_name_H-M   'P 1'
#
loop_
_entity.id
_entity.type
_entity.pdbx_description
1 polymer ?
#
loop_
_entity_poly.entity_id
_entity_poly.type
_entity_poly.pdbx_seq_one_letter_code
_entity_poly.pdbx_strand_id
1 'polypeptide(L)'
;CFVCEVASKTDSAKIDSHTDCSRCRPATKIDWDNMQRVLEHMGAHILHDPKLSRMEERCGLCLQPAAMCLIYVTKGRGASERSTVNFTKSTCPNLVRFNYKNASESSEKCPCSNVPITCSLCPLGSPAVWTYSLEAHFQGRHRLTSHAHFPIPVEQSQSEKDGMKRVWLACLKNCKSYNSKKKWHTPPLAILEAHRSGLAIV
;
A
#
# COMPACT_ATOMS: atom_id res chain seq x y z
N CYS A 1 -29.43 -10.29 -22.90
CA CYS A 1 -29.24 -8.83 -22.91
C CYS A 1 -30.01 -8.22 -21.77
N PHE A 2 -29.33 -7.60 -20.81
CA PHE A 2 -29.97 -6.72 -19.83
C PHE A 2 -29.22 -5.40 -19.85
N VAL A 3 -29.90 -4.39 -20.38
CA VAL A 3 -29.52 -2.98 -20.32
C VAL A 3 -30.32 -2.39 -19.17
N CYS A 4 -29.64 -1.84 -18.16
CA CYS A 4 -30.26 -0.96 -17.18
C CYS A 4 -29.62 0.41 -17.32
N GLU A 5 -30.36 1.32 -17.94
CA GLU A 5 -30.13 2.75 -17.78
C GLU A 5 -30.66 3.16 -16.40
N VAL A 6 -29.89 3.95 -15.66
CA VAL A 6 -30.42 4.70 -14.51
C VAL A 6 -29.89 6.12 -14.58
N ALA A 7 -30.82 7.05 -14.75
CA ALA A 7 -30.59 8.47 -14.84
C ALA A 7 -30.08 9.06 -13.52
N SER A 8 -29.20 10.05 -13.67
CA SER A 8 -28.45 10.76 -12.64
C SER A 8 -29.32 11.42 -11.57
N LYS A 9 -28.98 11.19 -10.29
CA LYS A 9 -29.07 12.22 -9.24
C LYS A 9 -27.88 12.11 -8.30
N THR A 10 -27.21 13.24 -8.17
CA THR A 10 -26.10 13.53 -7.26
C THR A 10 -26.57 13.37 -5.82
N ASP A 11 -26.21 12.27 -5.19
CA ASP A 11 -26.02 12.21 -3.74
C ASP A 11 -24.79 11.33 -3.53
N SER A 12 -23.72 11.96 -3.01
CA SER A 12 -22.49 11.31 -2.62
C SER A 12 -22.78 10.35 -1.46
N ALA A 13 -23.24 9.15 -1.80
CA ALA A 13 -23.29 8.02 -0.90
C ALA A 13 -21.86 7.80 -0.37
N LYS A 14 -21.67 8.03 0.93
CA LYS A 14 -20.49 7.60 1.67
C LYS A 14 -20.36 6.08 1.48
N ILE A 15 -19.55 5.68 0.51
CA ILE A 15 -19.04 4.31 0.43
C ILE A 15 -18.28 4.10 1.74
N ASP A 16 -18.74 3.12 2.52
CA ASP A 16 -18.17 2.70 3.79
C ASP A 16 -16.66 2.46 3.59
N SER A 17 -15.86 3.47 3.96
CA SER A 17 -14.49 3.58 3.51
C SER A 17 -13.65 2.54 4.24
N HIS A 18 -12.72 1.91 3.51
CA HIS A 18 -11.73 0.98 4.03
C HIS A 18 -10.81 1.64 5.06
N THR A 19 -11.33 1.91 6.26
CA THR A 19 -10.60 2.54 7.37
C THR A 19 -9.57 1.61 7.98
N ASP A 20 -9.65 0.31 7.71
CA ASP A 20 -8.79 -0.71 8.29
C ASP A 20 -7.84 -1.32 7.24
N CYS A 21 -6.57 -1.51 7.64
CA CYS A 21 -5.60 -2.26 6.84
C CYS A 21 -5.90 -3.76 6.89
N SER A 22 -6.24 -4.34 5.75
CA SER A 22 -6.53 -5.78 5.60
C SER A 22 -5.31 -6.69 5.75
N ARG A 23 -4.08 -6.13 5.69
CA ARG A 23 -2.83 -6.88 5.85
C ARG A 23 -2.32 -6.95 7.28
N CYS A 24 -2.74 -6.03 8.13
CA CYS A 24 -2.45 -6.08 9.56
C CYS A 24 -3.37 -7.08 10.28
N ARG A 25 -2.86 -7.74 11.33
CA ARG A 25 -3.59 -8.73 12.13
C ARG A 25 -3.38 -8.45 13.63
N PRO A 26 -4.26 -7.70 14.31
CA PRO A 26 -5.59 -7.29 13.86
C PRO A 26 -5.49 -6.16 12.83
N ALA A 27 -6.60 -5.94 12.14
CA ALA A 27 -6.71 -4.83 11.23
C ALA A 27 -6.37 -3.53 11.97
N THR A 28 -5.44 -2.77 11.40
CA THR A 28 -4.97 -1.50 11.97
C THR A 28 -5.71 -0.38 11.28
N LYS A 29 -6.32 0.53 12.05
CA LYS A 29 -6.95 1.72 11.51
C LYS A 29 -5.93 2.59 10.78
N ILE A 30 -6.25 2.95 9.56
CA ILE A 30 -5.51 3.86 8.70
C ILE A 30 -6.20 5.23 8.80
N ASP A 31 -5.42 6.24 9.19
CA ASP A 31 -5.84 7.63 9.18
C ASP A 31 -5.75 8.20 7.76
N TRP A 32 -6.81 8.03 6.98
CA TRP A 32 -6.89 8.51 5.60
C TRP A 32 -6.97 10.05 5.49
N ASP A 33 -7.24 10.75 6.59
CA ASP A 33 -7.20 12.21 6.65
C ASP A 33 -5.74 12.72 6.75
N ASN A 34 -4.82 11.86 7.19
CA ASN A 34 -3.40 12.15 7.27
C ASN A 34 -2.58 11.30 6.28
N MET A 35 -2.44 11.80 5.06
CA MET A 35 -1.76 11.06 4.00
C MET A 35 -0.33 10.64 4.35
N GLN A 36 0.39 11.44 5.15
CA GLN A 36 1.74 11.06 5.55
C GLN A 36 1.73 9.76 6.38
N ARG A 37 0.73 9.58 7.26
CA ARG A 37 0.54 8.35 8.04
C ARG A 37 0.14 7.17 7.16
N VAL A 38 -0.69 7.41 6.14
CA VAL A 38 -1.01 6.38 5.15
C VAL A 38 0.24 5.94 4.40
N LEU A 39 1.07 6.87 3.90
CA LEU A 39 2.32 6.56 3.20
C LEU A 39 3.30 5.80 4.10
N GLU A 40 3.43 6.20 5.35
CA GLU A 40 4.25 5.48 6.34
C GLU A 40 3.75 4.05 6.56
N HIS A 41 2.44 3.87 6.74
CA HIS A 41 1.85 2.56 6.98
C HIS A 41 2.04 1.63 5.77
N MET A 42 1.69 2.09 4.57
CA MET A 42 1.84 1.31 3.34
C MET A 42 3.31 1.09 2.99
N GLY A 43 4.15 2.11 3.17
CA GLY A 43 5.59 2.01 2.99
C GLY A 43 6.23 0.98 3.92
N ALA A 44 5.78 0.90 5.18
CA ALA A 44 6.27 -0.09 6.13
C ALA A 44 5.94 -1.53 5.65
N HIS A 45 4.76 -1.75 5.07
CA HIS A 45 4.44 -3.02 4.44
C HIS A 45 5.39 -3.33 3.26
N ILE A 46 5.60 -2.38 2.34
CA ILE A 46 6.48 -2.58 1.18
C ILE A 46 7.91 -2.97 1.61
N LEU A 47 8.43 -2.34 2.65
CA LEU A 47 9.81 -2.53 3.10
C LEU A 47 10.02 -3.76 4.00
N HIS A 48 9.04 -4.10 4.83
CA HIS A 48 9.26 -5.00 5.96
C HIS A 48 8.26 -6.15 6.10
N ASP A 49 7.17 -6.18 5.33
CA ASP A 49 6.23 -7.29 5.38
C ASP A 49 6.80 -8.51 4.64
N PRO A 50 7.13 -9.63 5.35
CA PRO A 50 7.70 -10.81 4.71
C PRO A 50 6.73 -11.51 3.76
N LYS A 51 5.44 -11.18 3.80
CA LYS A 51 4.42 -11.73 2.88
C LYS A 51 4.42 -11.01 1.53
N LEU A 52 5.16 -9.91 1.41
CA LEU A 52 5.24 -9.11 0.21
C LEU A 52 6.61 -9.34 -0.45
N SER A 53 6.61 -9.79 -1.71
CA SER A 53 7.84 -9.90 -2.49
C SER A 53 8.44 -8.51 -2.73
N ARG A 54 9.70 -8.30 -2.39
CA ARG A 54 10.44 -7.05 -2.67
C ARG A 54 10.84 -6.89 -4.14
N MET A 55 10.67 -7.95 -4.94
CA MET A 55 10.97 -7.96 -6.38
C MET A 55 9.78 -7.53 -7.25
N GLU A 56 8.64 -7.21 -6.62
CA GLU A 56 7.43 -6.80 -7.31
C GLU A 56 7.11 -5.33 -6.99
N GLU A 57 6.90 -4.53 -8.04
CA GLU A 57 6.46 -3.14 -7.91
C GLU A 57 5.05 -3.08 -7.31
N ARG A 58 4.86 -2.25 -6.27
CA ARG A 58 3.55 -2.09 -5.62
C ARG A 58 3.14 -0.63 -5.49
N CYS A 59 1.83 -0.41 -5.54
CA CYS A 59 1.28 0.90 -5.27
C CYS A 59 1.47 1.29 -3.79
N GLY A 60 2.06 2.46 -3.55
CA GLY A 60 2.27 3.03 -2.21
C GLY A 60 1.00 3.44 -1.45
N LEU A 61 -0.19 3.32 -2.06
CA LEU A 61 -1.48 3.66 -1.42
C LEU A 61 -2.35 2.46 -1.08
N CYS A 62 -2.28 1.39 -1.90
CA CYS A 62 -3.17 0.24 -1.75
C CYS A 62 -2.46 -1.12 -1.79
N LEU A 63 -1.13 -1.13 -1.99
CA LEU A 63 -0.30 -2.34 -2.04
C LEU A 63 -0.71 -3.36 -3.12
N GLN A 64 -1.51 -2.96 -4.10
CA GLN A 64 -1.75 -3.76 -5.29
C GLN A 64 -0.51 -3.76 -6.18
N PRO A 65 -0.25 -4.84 -6.95
CA PRO A 65 0.78 -4.84 -7.98
C PRO A 65 0.64 -3.64 -8.92
N ALA A 66 1.76 -3.03 -9.31
CA ALA A 66 1.74 -1.83 -10.15
C ALA A 66 1.00 -2.05 -11.49
N ALA A 67 1.07 -3.26 -12.05
CA ALA A 67 0.34 -3.64 -13.26
C ALA A 67 -1.20 -3.51 -13.12
N MET A 68 -1.73 -3.61 -11.89
CA MET A 68 -3.16 -3.48 -11.60
C MET A 68 -3.53 -2.08 -11.07
N CYS A 69 -2.54 -1.26 -10.74
CA CYS A 69 -2.73 0.03 -10.07
C CYS A 69 -1.73 1.05 -10.61
N LEU A 70 -2.09 1.68 -11.72
CA LEU A 70 -1.25 2.62 -12.45
C LEU A 70 -1.39 4.01 -11.84
N ILE A 71 -0.26 4.61 -11.48
CA ILE A 71 -0.19 6.01 -11.05
C ILE A 71 0.45 6.80 -12.17
N TYR A 72 -0.14 7.91 -12.58
CA TYR A 72 0.47 8.85 -13.51
C TYR A 72 0.69 10.17 -12.79
N VAL A 73 1.83 10.80 -13.03
CA VAL A 73 2.14 12.12 -12.50
C VAL A 73 2.18 13.15 -13.62
N THR A 74 1.71 14.35 -13.32
CA THR A 74 1.77 15.52 -14.19
C THR A 74 2.69 16.56 -13.57
N LYS A 75 3.58 17.13 -14.38
CA LYS A 75 4.33 18.31 -13.99
C LYS A 75 3.38 19.51 -13.93
N GLY A 76 3.43 20.27 -12.83
CA GLY A 76 2.75 21.56 -12.73
C GLY A 76 3.26 22.54 -13.81
N ARG A 77 2.42 23.51 -14.19
CA ARG A 77 2.81 24.60 -15.09
C ARG A 77 3.25 25.82 -14.26
N GLY A 78 4.28 26.55 -14.72
CA GLY A 78 4.74 27.81 -14.13
C GLY A 78 5.86 27.65 -13.09
N ALA A 79 6.17 28.74 -12.35
CA ALA A 79 7.31 28.85 -11.43
C ALA A 79 7.32 27.84 -10.26
N SER A 80 6.26 27.05 -10.09
CA SER A 80 6.22 25.90 -9.18
C SER A 80 6.12 24.61 -10.01
N GLU A 81 7.26 24.06 -10.44
CA GLU A 81 7.41 22.76 -11.11
C GLU A 81 7.06 21.57 -10.19
N ARG A 82 5.94 21.65 -9.47
CA ARG A 82 5.52 20.62 -8.53
C ARG A 82 4.84 19.50 -9.31
N SER A 83 5.37 18.30 -9.19
CA SER A 83 4.71 17.10 -9.70
C SER A 83 3.46 16.81 -8.85
N THR A 84 2.37 16.39 -9.50
CA THR A 84 1.10 16.03 -8.87
C THR A 84 0.56 14.75 -9.48
N VAL A 85 -0.30 14.01 -8.76
CA VAL A 85 -0.96 12.84 -9.35
C VAL A 85 -1.95 13.34 -10.41
N ASN A 86 -1.96 12.71 -11.58
CA ASN A 86 -3.04 12.84 -12.54
C ASN A 86 -4.21 11.93 -12.12
N PHE A 87 -5.21 12.53 -11.47
CA PHE A 87 -6.39 11.81 -10.95
C PHE A 87 -7.27 11.20 -12.06
N THR A 88 -7.24 11.75 -13.26
CA THR A 88 -8.04 11.26 -14.40
C THR A 88 -7.42 10.02 -15.02
N LYS A 89 -6.09 9.96 -15.11
CA LYS A 89 -5.37 8.87 -15.77
C LYS A 89 -4.98 7.73 -14.82
N SER A 90 -4.86 8.03 -13.53
CA SER A 90 -4.47 7.04 -12.51
C SER A 90 -5.63 6.14 -12.12
N THR A 91 -5.35 4.88 -11.75
CA THR A 91 -6.38 3.86 -11.51
C THR A 91 -6.49 3.42 -10.04
N CYS A 92 -5.72 4.00 -9.14
CA CYS A 92 -5.79 3.61 -7.72
C CYS A 92 -7.15 4.02 -7.12
N PRO A 93 -7.85 3.13 -6.39
CA PRO A 93 -9.10 3.49 -5.72
C PRO A 93 -8.88 4.46 -4.54
N ASN A 94 -7.66 4.50 -4.01
CA ASN A 94 -7.30 5.31 -2.83
C ASN A 94 -6.56 6.60 -3.22
N LEU A 95 -6.81 7.12 -4.44
CA LEU A 95 -6.21 8.38 -4.87
C LEU A 95 -6.65 9.53 -3.99
N VAL A 96 -5.67 10.21 -3.38
CA VAL A 96 -5.91 11.39 -2.57
C VAL A 96 -4.89 12.48 -2.91
N ARG A 97 -5.29 13.74 -2.70
CA ARG A 97 -4.40 14.89 -2.94
C ARG A 97 -3.47 15.05 -1.74
N PHE A 98 -2.18 15.10 -1.99
CA PHE A 98 -1.18 15.40 -0.96
C PHE A 98 -0.05 16.26 -1.50
N ASN A 99 0.66 16.92 -0.57
CA ASN A 99 1.81 17.74 -0.93
C ASN A 99 3.02 16.84 -1.20
N TYR A 100 3.36 16.71 -2.48
CA TYR A 100 4.47 15.90 -2.97
C TYR A 100 5.81 16.26 -2.37
N LYS A 101 6.11 17.56 -2.21
CA LYS A 101 7.41 18.00 -1.68
C LYS A 101 7.59 17.51 -0.25
N ASN A 102 6.57 17.72 0.59
CA ASN A 102 6.60 17.28 1.97
C ASN A 102 6.65 15.74 2.09
N ALA A 103 6.01 15.03 1.15
CA ALA A 103 6.02 13.57 1.12
C ALA A 103 7.34 12.98 0.59
N SER A 104 8.10 13.72 -0.22
CA SER A 104 9.41 13.30 -0.73
C SER A 104 10.55 13.50 0.26
N GLU A 105 10.33 14.25 1.34
CA GLU A 105 11.34 14.56 2.35
C GLU A 105 11.07 13.73 3.62
N SER A 106 12.00 12.81 3.94
CA SER A 106 11.94 12.08 5.21
C SER A 106 12.38 12.98 6.35
N SER A 107 11.63 12.95 7.45
CA SER A 107 11.94 13.66 8.69
C SER A 107 11.76 12.74 9.90
N GLU A 108 12.27 13.15 11.06
CA GLU A 108 12.12 12.36 12.28
C GLU A 108 10.65 12.09 12.65
N LYS A 109 9.77 13.08 12.43
CA LYS A 109 8.33 12.96 12.69
C LYS A 109 7.60 12.17 11.60
N CYS A 110 8.07 12.28 10.37
CA CYS A 110 7.46 11.67 9.20
C CYS A 110 8.53 10.94 8.38
N PRO A 111 8.89 9.70 8.75
CA PRO A 111 10.09 9.04 8.23
C PRO A 111 9.87 8.35 6.88
N CYS A 112 8.89 8.78 6.08
CA CYS A 112 8.57 8.13 4.81
C CYS A 112 8.81 9.11 3.66
N SER A 113 9.68 8.72 2.73
CA SER A 113 9.90 9.44 1.46
C SER A 113 9.23 8.75 0.26
N ASN A 114 8.30 7.83 0.52
CA ASN A 114 7.67 7.01 -0.52
C ASN A 114 6.72 7.83 -1.39
N VAL A 115 7.16 8.23 -2.58
CA VAL A 115 6.37 9.03 -3.53
C VAL A 115 6.44 8.45 -4.94
N PRO A 116 5.43 8.68 -5.80
CA PRO A 116 5.48 8.25 -7.19
C PRO A 116 6.35 9.22 -8.00
N ILE A 117 7.34 8.67 -8.73
CA ILE A 117 8.27 9.42 -9.58
C ILE A 117 8.31 8.85 -11.00
N THR A 118 8.70 9.67 -11.97
CA THR A 118 8.91 9.20 -13.36
C THR A 118 10.26 8.53 -13.51
N CYS A 119 10.28 7.33 -14.09
CA CYS A 119 11.53 6.68 -14.50
C CYS A 119 12.03 7.29 -15.82
N SER A 120 13.29 7.73 -15.88
CA SER A 120 13.91 8.33 -17.07
C SER A 120 14.25 7.33 -18.17
N LEU A 121 14.31 6.04 -17.85
CA LEU A 121 14.55 4.95 -18.82
C LEU A 121 13.25 4.44 -19.45
N CYS A 122 12.10 4.74 -18.85
CA CYS A 122 10.80 4.39 -19.41
C CYS A 122 10.42 5.36 -20.53
N PRO A 123 9.63 4.92 -21.54
CA PRO A 123 9.07 5.81 -22.55
C PRO A 123 8.31 6.98 -21.92
N LEU A 124 8.35 8.14 -22.58
CA LEU A 124 7.64 9.32 -22.12
C LEU A 124 6.13 9.03 -21.95
N GLY A 125 5.56 9.46 -20.82
CA GLY A 125 4.14 9.26 -20.51
C GLY A 125 3.81 7.91 -19.87
N SER A 126 4.83 7.09 -19.57
CA SER A 126 4.69 5.86 -18.77
C SER A 126 4.16 6.15 -17.36
N PRO A 127 3.56 5.15 -16.68
CA PRO A 127 3.21 5.25 -15.28
C PRO A 127 4.42 5.60 -14.40
N ALA A 128 4.15 6.34 -13.33
CA ALA A 128 5.11 6.61 -12.27
C ALA A 128 5.35 5.37 -11.41
N VAL A 129 6.55 5.31 -10.84
CA VAL A 129 7.02 4.23 -9.97
C VAL A 129 7.16 4.81 -8.56
N TRP A 130 6.68 4.10 -7.54
CA TRP A 130 6.89 4.48 -6.15
C TRP A 130 8.36 4.30 -5.76
N THR A 131 8.95 5.26 -5.04
CA THR A 131 10.40 5.25 -4.73
C THR A 131 10.85 3.96 -4.05
N TYR A 132 10.05 3.40 -3.12
CA TYR A 132 10.39 2.13 -2.47
C TYR A 132 10.29 0.89 -3.39
N SER A 133 9.72 1.03 -4.59
CA SER A 133 9.64 -0.01 -5.62
C SER A 133 10.65 0.20 -6.77
N LEU A 134 11.49 1.24 -6.73
CA LEU A 134 12.43 1.54 -7.83
C LEU A 134 13.42 0.43 -8.09
N GLU A 135 13.96 -0.21 -7.05
CA GLU A 135 14.89 -1.33 -7.21
C GLU A 135 14.24 -2.48 -7.99
N ALA A 136 13.03 -2.89 -7.58
CA ALA A 136 12.24 -3.90 -8.28
C ALA A 136 11.94 -3.48 -9.73
N HIS A 137 11.62 -2.21 -9.95
CA HIS A 137 11.35 -1.65 -11.26
C HIS A 137 12.58 -1.74 -12.18
N PHE A 138 13.74 -1.27 -11.72
CA PHE A 138 14.97 -1.29 -12.52
C PHE A 138 15.42 -2.71 -12.84
N GLN A 139 15.30 -3.64 -11.88
CA GLN A 139 15.62 -5.05 -12.10
C GLN A 139 14.63 -5.72 -13.05
N GLY A 140 13.32 -5.52 -12.87
CA GLY A 140 12.28 -6.20 -13.63
C GLY A 140 12.04 -5.63 -15.03
N ARG A 141 12.08 -4.30 -15.19
CA ARG A 141 11.75 -3.60 -16.45
C ARG A 141 12.97 -3.25 -17.27
N HIS A 142 14.08 -2.91 -16.60
CA HIS A 142 15.30 -2.44 -17.26
C HIS A 142 16.47 -3.43 -17.15
N ARG A 143 16.27 -4.58 -16.49
CA ARG A 143 17.28 -5.64 -16.29
C ARG A 143 18.59 -5.14 -15.68
N LEU A 144 18.51 -4.08 -14.87
CA LEU A 144 19.65 -3.51 -14.18
C LEU A 144 19.87 -4.26 -12.87
N THR A 145 21.06 -4.83 -12.66
CA THR A 145 21.37 -5.66 -11.49
C THR A 145 22.19 -4.94 -10.42
N SER A 146 22.79 -3.79 -10.74
CA SER A 146 23.63 -3.00 -9.83
C SER A 146 23.07 -1.61 -9.63
N HIS A 147 23.04 -1.15 -8.37
CA HIS A 147 22.58 0.19 -7.98
C HIS A 147 23.42 1.30 -8.63
N ALA A 148 24.70 1.03 -8.94
CA ALA A 148 25.57 2.00 -9.62
C ALA A 148 25.07 2.40 -11.02
N HIS A 149 24.23 1.58 -11.64
CA HIS A 149 23.64 1.86 -12.96
C HIS A 149 22.23 2.46 -12.86
N PHE A 150 21.69 2.65 -11.65
CA PHE A 150 20.37 3.22 -11.50
C PHE A 150 20.43 4.73 -11.76
N PRO A 151 19.55 5.26 -12.64
CA PRO A 151 19.54 6.68 -12.99
C PRO A 151 19.09 7.57 -11.83
N ILE A 152 18.47 6.98 -10.81
CA ILE A 152 17.91 7.66 -9.64
C ILE A 152 18.34 6.86 -8.41
N PRO A 153 18.82 7.50 -7.34
CA PRO A 153 19.14 6.83 -6.08
C PRO A 153 17.92 6.09 -5.52
N VAL A 154 18.11 4.82 -5.16
CA VAL A 154 17.08 3.99 -4.50
C VAL A 154 17.33 3.84 -3.01
N GLU A 155 18.46 4.35 -2.52
CA GLU A 155 18.86 4.22 -1.14
C GLU A 155 18.10 5.21 -0.25
N GLN A 156 17.50 4.67 0.80
CA GLN A 156 16.93 5.46 1.89
C GLN A 156 18.04 5.90 2.85
N SER A 157 17.89 7.09 3.42
CA SER A 157 18.76 7.55 4.51
C SER A 157 18.66 6.62 5.73
N GLN A 158 19.70 6.58 6.57
CA GLN A 158 19.69 5.73 7.76
C GLN A 158 18.56 6.10 8.74
N SER A 159 18.30 7.40 8.92
CA SER A 159 17.20 7.91 9.75
C SER A 159 15.84 7.44 9.24
N GLU A 160 15.64 7.43 7.93
CA GLU A 160 14.43 6.92 7.28
C GLU A 160 14.28 5.41 7.48
N LYS A 161 15.34 4.62 7.26
CA LYS A 161 15.35 3.17 7.50
C LYS A 161 14.94 2.86 8.94
N ASP A 162 15.54 3.56 9.90
CA ASP A 162 15.24 3.37 11.32
C ASP A 162 13.82 3.81 11.68
N GLY A 163 13.35 4.92 11.11
CA GLY A 163 11.99 5.41 11.28
C GLY A 163 10.94 4.45 10.73
N MET A 164 11.10 3.98 9.50
CA MET A 164 10.18 3.02 8.87
C MET A 164 10.19 1.67 9.59
N LYS A 165 11.35 1.23 10.10
CA LYS A 165 11.43 0.04 10.96
C LYS A 165 10.64 0.23 12.26
N ARG A 166 10.67 1.42 12.89
CA ARG A 166 9.83 1.71 14.06
C ARG A 166 8.34 1.66 13.73
N VAL A 167 7.92 2.24 12.58
CA VAL A 167 6.53 2.17 12.11
C VAL A 167 6.08 0.71 11.96
N TRP A 168 6.91 -0.14 11.33
CA TRP A 168 6.63 -1.57 11.18
C TRP A 168 6.52 -2.30 12.52
N LEU A 169 7.47 -2.08 13.44
CA LEU A 169 7.45 -2.70 14.76
C LEU A 169 6.22 -2.28 15.58
N ALA A 170 5.76 -1.04 15.44
CA ALA A 170 4.52 -0.58 16.07
C ALA A 170 3.29 -1.34 15.52
N CYS A 171 3.22 -1.56 14.20
CA CYS A 171 2.19 -2.40 13.59
C CYS A 171 2.20 -3.81 14.18
N LEU A 172 3.36 -4.44 14.34
CA LEU A 172 3.50 -5.77 14.94
C LEU A 172 3.15 -5.80 16.44
N LYS A 173 3.47 -4.76 17.21
CA LYS A 173 3.08 -4.68 18.63
C LYS A 173 1.57 -4.65 18.80
N ASN A 174 0.87 -3.89 17.95
CA ASN A 174 -0.59 -3.89 17.90
C ASN A 174 -1.14 -5.28 17.56
N CYS A 175 -0.45 -6.01 16.68
CA CYS A 175 -0.71 -7.42 16.37
C CYS A 175 -0.60 -8.35 17.60
N LYS A 176 0.52 -8.27 18.33
CA LYS A 176 0.78 -9.13 19.49
C LYS A 176 -0.13 -8.83 20.68
N SER A 177 -0.37 -7.55 20.98
CA SER A 177 -1.25 -7.12 22.08
C SER A 177 -2.66 -7.67 21.91
N TYR A 178 -3.18 -7.66 20.69
CA TYR A 178 -4.48 -8.24 20.37
C TYR A 178 -4.53 -9.76 20.57
N ASN A 179 -3.52 -10.50 20.10
CA ASN A 179 -3.47 -11.95 20.29
C ASN A 179 -3.39 -12.34 21.77
N SER A 180 -2.72 -11.53 22.60
CA SER A 180 -2.70 -11.71 24.06
C SER A 180 -4.08 -11.51 24.69
N LYS A 181 -4.83 -10.48 24.25
CA LYS A 181 -6.20 -10.21 24.70
C LYS A 181 -7.24 -11.20 24.17
N LYS A 182 -6.91 -11.96 23.12
CA LYS A 182 -7.75 -13.01 22.52
C LYS A 182 -7.59 -14.40 23.13
N LYS A 183 -6.93 -14.54 24.29
CA LYS A 183 -7.07 -15.73 25.14
C LYS A 183 -8.51 -15.80 25.68
N TRP A 184 -9.42 -16.27 24.84
CA TRP A 184 -10.76 -16.66 25.25
C TRP A 184 -10.71 -18.09 25.78
N HIS A 185 -11.34 -18.30 26.94
CA HIS A 185 -11.75 -19.61 27.43
C HIS A 185 -12.34 -20.40 26.26
N THR A 186 -11.66 -21.46 25.82
CA THR A 186 -12.26 -22.47 24.96
C THR A 186 -13.37 -23.11 25.79
N PRO A 187 -14.67 -22.92 25.50
CA PRO A 187 -15.66 -23.82 26.06
C PRO A 187 -15.37 -25.19 25.44
N PRO A 188 -15.44 -26.29 26.21
CA PRO A 188 -15.24 -27.62 25.66
C PRO A 188 -16.19 -27.80 24.49
N LEU A 189 -15.65 -28.20 23.34
CA LEU A 189 -16.48 -28.61 22.21
C LEU A 189 -17.30 -29.81 22.66
N ALA A 190 -18.58 -29.58 22.96
CA ALA A 190 -19.54 -30.65 23.13
C ALA A 190 -19.73 -31.30 21.76
N ILE A 191 -19.12 -32.47 21.59
CA ILE A 191 -19.34 -33.34 20.44
C ILE A 191 -20.81 -33.76 20.52
N LEU A 192 -21.68 -33.11 19.75
CA LEU A 192 -23.04 -33.59 19.55
C LEU A 192 -22.96 -34.93 18.83
N GLU A 193 -23.49 -35.94 19.50
CA GLU A 193 -23.53 -37.36 19.16
C GLU A 193 -24.47 -37.64 17.96
N ALA A 194 -24.41 -36.83 16.91
CA ALA A 194 -25.27 -36.91 15.73
C ALA A 194 -24.55 -37.46 14.48
N HIS A 195 -23.29 -37.90 14.61
CA HIS A 195 -22.50 -38.47 13.51
C HIS A 195 -22.07 -39.93 13.75
N ARG A 196 -22.94 -40.76 14.35
CA ARG A 196 -22.78 -42.23 14.27
C ARG A 196 -23.56 -42.74 13.07
N SER A 197 -22.86 -42.96 11.96
CA SER A 197 -23.34 -43.79 10.87
C SER A 197 -23.40 -45.25 11.34
N GLY A 198 -24.60 -45.75 11.62
CA GLY A 198 -24.84 -47.16 11.88
C GLY A 198 -24.72 -47.96 10.57
N LEU A 199 -23.75 -48.86 10.50
CA LEU A 199 -23.72 -49.91 9.48
C LEU A 199 -24.88 -50.88 9.75
N ALA A 200 -25.83 -50.95 8.82
CA ALA A 200 -26.78 -52.06 8.76
C ALA A 200 -26.02 -53.30 8.27
N ILE A 201 -25.96 -54.33 9.11
CA ILE A 201 -25.51 -55.67 8.71
C ILE A 201 -26.78 -56.47 8.38
N VAL A 202 -26.79 -57.08 7.18
CA VAL A 202 -27.81 -58.01 6.67
C VAL A 202 -27.62 -59.39 7.29
#